data_AF-A0ABD6G956-F1
#
_entry.id   AF-A0ABD6G956-F1
#
_cell.length_a   1.000
_cell.length_b   1.000
_cell.length_c   1.000
_cell.angle_alpha   90.00
_cell.angle_beta   90.00
_cell.angle_gamma   90.00
#
_symmetry.space_group_name_H-M   'P 1'
#
loop_
_entity.id
_entity.type
_entity.pdbx_description
1 polymer ?
#
loop_
_entity_poly.entity_id
_entity_poly.type
_entity_poly.pdbx_seq_one_letter_code
_entity_poly.pdbx_strand_id
1 'polypeptide(L)'
;MGIYLSVMASPPKDRFQQAAMTDSQTHSPDRQHSAGFCPMVSAGLLAACLVAAGAGPALSQQLTSGSTEQSAGLATLRGSTASTDDAATGTATSSTTAKTRADDREDTLDTDSFRRITNDALDANRINLRESPVDERRQLRKTEDDGTGIHVGTMILRPELSQGISTERKSTGSDKQNTTYWDNGLKGTLTSDWSRHQLVITGDGQWRQRIAGDRDSDPSGRVDAALRLDFADDMAARLTAGYGFSRESTTDPNAVRNASVQSGVNQFSAGAVLERQVGPLKGSLGLDFERWVYTDAKLADGSMLSNSDRNRNAVTLSSRLGYEISPALTPFIEVSTGKTRYDQSQDSAGYRRSGNIYGAKAGISSDMGEKLSGEIALGYKQASFDDTRLDDLGAMTVDGNVAWSPLRGTNVDLGLATSIEPSTTAGVSGDVAYALTAAVTHELRDNLIAKLSGGTTWRNYRGGNQSTGMYYTAGGGLVYKVNRWLDLTADLTWEKSTSDSSSDEKTLTAGVGLKLRR
;
A
#
# COMPACT_ATOMS: atom_id res chain seq x y z
N MET A 1 -50.56 -11.16 42.36
CA MET A 1 -50.61 -10.19 43.47
C MET A 1 -50.45 -8.81 42.86
N GLY A 2 -51.56 -8.19 42.45
CA GLY A 2 -51.58 -6.83 41.93
C GLY A 2 -51.93 -5.84 43.04
N ILE A 3 -51.57 -4.56 42.83
CA ILE A 3 -52.24 -3.37 43.40
C ILE A 3 -51.91 -2.18 42.49
N TYR A 4 -52.99 -1.44 42.18
CA TYR A 4 -53.09 -0.14 41.51
C TYR A 4 -52.54 1.02 42.37
N LEU A 5 -52.08 2.11 41.73
CA LEU A 5 -52.55 3.47 42.08
C LEU A 5 -52.20 4.53 41.01
N SER A 6 -53.23 5.27 40.56
CA SER A 6 -53.17 6.49 39.75
C SER A 6 -52.92 7.74 40.62
N VAL A 7 -52.53 8.88 40.01
CA VAL A 7 -53.31 10.15 39.96
C VAL A 7 -52.46 11.34 39.44
N MET A 8 -53.14 12.19 38.63
CA MET A 8 -52.76 13.46 38.01
C MET A 8 -52.34 14.59 38.98
N ALA A 9 -51.59 15.59 38.49
CA ALA A 9 -52.02 17.02 38.41
C ALA A 9 -50.86 17.99 38.05
N SER A 10 -51.19 19.05 37.32
CA SER A 10 -50.41 20.26 36.97
C SER A 10 -51.33 21.48 37.25
N PRO A 11 -50.95 22.76 37.03
CA PRO A 11 -49.87 23.64 37.51
C PRO A 11 -50.47 24.80 38.39
N PRO A 12 -49.76 25.91 38.74
CA PRO A 12 -49.81 27.18 37.95
C PRO A 12 -48.50 28.03 37.98
N LYS A 13 -48.09 28.73 36.90
CA LYS A 13 -48.34 30.13 36.42
C LYS A 13 -47.70 31.31 37.19
N ASP A 14 -47.32 32.28 36.34
CA ASP A 14 -47.19 33.75 36.52
C ASP A 14 -45.81 34.30 36.90
N ARG A 15 -45.28 35.39 36.33
CA ARG A 15 -45.59 36.29 35.18
C ARG A 15 -44.58 37.45 35.23
N PHE A 16 -44.47 38.14 34.09
CA PHE A 16 -44.11 39.56 33.81
C PHE A 16 -42.87 39.71 32.91
N GLN A 17 -43.00 40.05 31.60
CA GLN A 17 -43.38 41.34 30.96
C GLN A 17 -42.38 42.46 31.28
N GLN A 18 -41.80 43.24 30.35
CA GLN A 18 -42.27 44.01 29.17
C GLN A 18 -41.06 44.19 28.21
N ALA A 19 -41.15 44.21 26.87
CA ALA A 19 -41.95 44.99 25.88
C ALA A 19 -41.30 46.33 25.44
N ALA A 20 -40.97 46.42 24.14
CA ALA A 20 -41.16 47.55 23.19
C ALA A 20 -40.42 47.20 21.87
N MET A 21 -41.05 46.98 20.69
CA MET A 21 -41.67 47.95 19.74
C MET A 21 -40.70 49.10 19.37
N THR A 22 -40.42 49.47 18.10
CA THR A 22 -41.22 49.44 16.86
C THR A 22 -40.34 49.82 15.64
N ASP A 23 -40.78 49.35 14.46
CA ASP A 23 -40.83 50.01 13.13
C ASP A 23 -39.60 50.37 12.24
N SER A 24 -39.57 49.65 11.11
CA SER A 24 -39.60 50.06 9.69
C SER A 24 -38.59 51.02 9.01
N GLN A 25 -38.39 50.69 7.72
CA GLN A 25 -38.00 51.49 6.55
C GLN A 25 -36.60 51.25 5.95
N THR A 26 -36.61 50.44 4.87
CA THR A 26 -36.05 50.69 3.54
C THR A 26 -34.82 51.60 3.40
N HIS A 27 -33.71 51.02 2.93
CA HIS A 27 -32.76 51.67 2.02
C HIS A 27 -32.03 50.62 1.16
N SER A 28 -32.20 50.70 -0.15
CA SER A 28 -31.15 50.28 -1.10
C SER A 28 -30.14 51.42 -1.20
N PRO A 29 -28.85 51.12 -1.38
CA PRO A 29 -28.20 51.72 -2.53
C PRO A 29 -27.25 50.77 -3.27
N ASP A 30 -27.33 50.90 -4.59
CA ASP A 30 -26.27 51.05 -5.57
C ASP A 30 -24.97 50.23 -5.60
N ARG A 31 -24.64 49.91 -6.85
CA ARG A 31 -23.39 49.33 -7.36
C ARG A 31 -22.17 50.12 -6.90
N GLN A 32 -21.13 49.41 -6.45
CA GLN A 32 -19.75 49.77 -6.75
C GLN A 32 -18.93 48.53 -7.14
N HIS A 33 -18.29 48.65 -8.30
CA HIS A 33 -17.20 47.80 -8.76
C HIS A 33 -16.07 47.77 -7.73
N SER A 34 -15.59 46.58 -7.37
CA SER A 34 -14.23 46.41 -6.89
C SER A 34 -13.60 45.21 -7.59
N ALA A 35 -12.46 45.51 -8.22
CA ALA A 35 -11.61 44.58 -8.93
C ALA A 35 -10.76 43.77 -7.93
N GLY A 36 -10.32 42.60 -8.38
CA GLY A 36 -9.13 41.93 -7.87
C GLY A 36 -9.39 40.90 -6.77
N PHE A 37 -9.40 39.62 -7.13
CA PHE A 37 -8.23 38.74 -6.98
C PHE A 37 -8.66 37.31 -7.34
N CYS A 38 -8.19 36.84 -8.49
CA CYS A 38 -8.24 35.46 -8.92
C CYS A 38 -6.98 34.77 -8.39
N PRO A 39 -7.05 33.69 -7.58
CA PRO A 39 -5.91 32.84 -7.42
C PRO A 39 -5.90 31.83 -8.57
N MET A 40 -5.16 32.16 -9.64
CA MET A 40 -4.55 31.13 -10.47
C MET A 40 -3.58 30.35 -9.59
N VAL A 41 -3.93 29.11 -9.24
CA VAL A 41 -2.93 28.17 -8.72
C VAL A 41 -2.30 27.52 -9.94
N SER A 42 -1.20 28.12 -10.37
CA SER A 42 -0.32 27.66 -11.43
C SER A 42 0.30 26.32 -11.04
N ALA A 43 0.18 25.36 -11.96
CA ALA A 43 0.99 24.17 -12.01
C ALA A 43 2.48 24.53 -12.11
N GLY A 44 3.31 23.87 -11.31
CA GLY A 44 4.77 23.88 -11.49
C GLY A 44 5.53 23.81 -10.18
N LEU A 45 5.93 22.61 -9.76
CA LEU A 45 7.17 22.35 -9.02
C LEU A 45 7.30 20.84 -8.74
N LEU A 46 8.00 20.14 -9.63
CA LEU A 46 8.67 18.87 -9.33
C LEU A 46 9.91 18.80 -10.23
N ALA A 47 10.92 19.59 -9.87
CA ALA A 47 12.29 19.47 -10.36
C ALA A 47 13.24 19.94 -9.26
N ALA A 48 14.36 19.21 -9.14
CA ALA A 48 15.54 19.47 -8.31
C ALA A 48 15.53 18.96 -6.86
N CYS A 49 16.12 17.78 -6.67
CA CYS A 49 17.01 17.47 -5.53
C CYS A 49 17.99 16.37 -5.95
N LEU A 50 19.10 16.74 -6.60
CA LEU A 50 20.21 15.82 -6.88
C LEU A 50 21.50 16.59 -7.20
N VAL A 51 22.10 17.28 -6.23
CA VAL A 51 23.52 17.68 -6.27
C VAL A 51 24.05 17.88 -4.84
N ALA A 52 24.95 17.00 -4.39
CA ALA A 52 26.06 17.34 -3.49
C ALA A 52 27.02 16.14 -3.30
N ALA A 53 28.00 15.99 -4.18
CA ALA A 53 29.32 15.45 -3.84
C ALA A 53 30.30 15.65 -5.01
N GLY A 54 31.36 16.45 -4.77
CA GLY A 54 32.58 16.44 -5.58
C GLY A 54 32.99 17.81 -6.13
N ALA A 55 33.97 18.44 -5.47
CA ALA A 55 35.25 18.86 -6.07
C ALA A 55 36.00 19.85 -5.16
N GLY A 56 37.24 19.52 -4.81
CA GLY A 56 38.23 20.43 -4.23
C GLY A 56 39.58 19.70 -4.06
N PRO A 57 40.74 20.26 -4.48
CA PRO A 57 41.80 19.46 -5.09
C PRO A 57 43.06 19.21 -4.23
N ALA A 58 43.82 18.21 -4.68
CA ALA A 58 45.29 18.07 -4.69
C ALA A 58 46.09 18.12 -3.36
N LEU A 59 46.75 17.00 -3.06
CA LEU A 59 48.20 16.98 -2.79
C LEU A 59 48.75 15.58 -3.08
N SER A 60 49.67 15.55 -4.04
CA SER A 60 50.50 14.42 -4.41
C SER A 60 51.57 14.17 -3.34
N GLN A 61 51.84 12.91 -3.03
CA GLN A 61 53.17 12.49 -2.60
C GLN A 61 53.46 11.08 -3.09
N GLN A 62 54.51 11.03 -3.90
CA GLN A 62 55.12 9.88 -4.54
C GLN A 62 56.17 9.32 -3.59
N LEU A 63 56.19 8.01 -3.37
CA LEU A 63 57.33 7.31 -2.80
C LEU A 63 57.55 6.01 -3.57
N THR A 64 58.55 6.07 -4.42
CA THR A 64 59.20 4.95 -5.09
C THR A 64 60.19 4.28 -4.14
N SER A 65 60.16 2.95 -4.09
CA SER A 65 61.35 2.15 -3.79
C SER A 65 61.16 0.78 -4.43
N GLY A 66 61.99 0.50 -5.43
CA GLY A 66 62.07 -0.82 -6.06
C GLY A 66 63.14 -1.69 -5.39
N SER A 67 63.00 -2.99 -5.58
CA SER A 67 64.13 -3.93 -5.65
C SER A 67 63.69 -5.21 -6.36
N THR A 68 64.47 -5.54 -7.37
CA THR A 68 64.53 -6.73 -8.24
C THR A 68 64.94 -8.02 -7.52
N GLU A 69 64.49 -9.18 -8.04
CA GLU A 69 65.26 -10.43 -8.33
C GLU A 69 64.29 -11.47 -8.96
N GLN A 70 64.47 -11.88 -10.23
CA GLN A 70 65.10 -13.14 -10.71
C GLN A 70 64.49 -14.44 -10.14
N SER A 71 64.28 -15.56 -10.85
CA SER A 71 64.21 -15.95 -12.27
C SER A 71 63.87 -17.47 -12.31
N ALA A 72 63.31 -17.93 -13.44
CA ALA A 72 63.46 -19.25 -14.06
C ALA A 72 62.74 -20.52 -13.50
N GLY A 73 61.87 -21.07 -14.35
CA GLY A 73 62.01 -22.44 -14.86
C GLY A 73 61.06 -23.52 -14.33
N LEU A 74 60.11 -24.01 -15.14
CA LEU A 74 60.23 -25.27 -15.89
C LEU A 74 58.98 -25.54 -16.77
N ALA A 75 59.23 -26.00 -17.98
CA ALA A 75 58.24 -26.41 -18.98
C ALA A 75 57.98 -27.94 -18.94
N THR A 76 57.06 -28.38 -19.83
CA THR A 76 56.76 -29.76 -20.31
C THR A 76 55.65 -30.49 -19.54
N LEU A 77 54.65 -31.19 -20.13
CA LEU A 77 54.49 -31.83 -21.45
C LEU A 77 53.00 -31.92 -21.89
N ARG A 78 52.80 -31.86 -23.22
CA ARG A 78 51.91 -32.60 -24.17
C ARG A 78 50.83 -33.55 -23.59
N GLY A 79 49.67 -33.76 -24.23
CA GLY A 79 49.31 -33.45 -25.62
C GLY A 79 47.89 -33.88 -26.02
N SER A 80 47.56 -33.44 -27.24
CA SER A 80 46.37 -33.63 -28.07
C SER A 80 46.04 -35.09 -28.44
N THR A 81 44.78 -35.34 -28.82
CA THR A 81 44.44 -35.84 -30.18
C THR A 81 42.94 -35.73 -30.46
N ALA A 82 42.63 -35.31 -31.69
CA ALA A 82 41.34 -35.39 -32.35
C ALA A 82 41.30 -36.63 -33.29
N SER A 83 40.11 -37.16 -33.58
CA SER A 83 39.77 -37.72 -34.90
C SER A 83 38.28 -38.05 -35.02
N THR A 84 37.76 -37.68 -36.19
CA THR A 84 36.47 -37.90 -36.87
C THR A 84 36.15 -39.38 -37.18
N ASP A 85 34.87 -39.74 -37.34
CA ASP A 85 34.31 -40.23 -38.63
C ASP A 85 32.78 -40.46 -38.64
N ASP A 86 32.24 -40.35 -39.86
CA ASP A 86 30.86 -40.32 -40.38
C ASP A 86 30.00 -41.60 -40.23
N ALA A 87 28.67 -41.46 -40.29
CA ALA A 87 27.81 -41.92 -41.41
C ALA A 87 26.30 -41.98 -41.07
N ALA A 88 25.50 -41.71 -42.11
CA ALA A 88 24.08 -41.35 -42.11
C ALA A 88 23.05 -42.51 -42.13
N THR A 89 21.80 -42.21 -41.75
CA THR A 89 20.58 -42.58 -42.52
C THR A 89 19.37 -41.80 -42.01
N GLY A 90 18.60 -41.20 -42.93
CA GLY A 90 17.56 -40.21 -42.63
C GLY A 90 16.15 -40.77 -42.40
N THR A 91 15.21 -39.88 -42.06
CA THR A 91 13.93 -39.61 -42.76
C THR A 91 13.07 -38.68 -41.88
N ALA A 92 12.27 -37.83 -42.54
CA ALA A 92 11.12 -37.06 -42.06
C ALA A 92 11.34 -35.57 -41.71
N THR A 93 11.24 -34.79 -42.78
CA THR A 93 10.70 -33.42 -42.83
C THR A 93 9.51 -33.24 -41.88
N SER A 94 9.60 -32.24 -41.01
CA SER A 94 8.43 -31.57 -40.42
C SER A 94 8.80 -30.10 -40.24
N SER A 95 8.53 -29.32 -41.28
CA SER A 95 8.53 -27.87 -41.23
C SER A 95 7.34 -27.40 -40.39
N THR A 96 7.51 -27.36 -39.08
CA THR A 96 6.62 -26.59 -38.22
C THR A 96 7.27 -25.23 -38.01
N THR A 97 6.80 -24.25 -38.78
CA THR A 97 7.06 -22.83 -38.55
C THR A 97 6.60 -22.50 -37.13
N ALA A 98 7.51 -22.59 -36.17
CA ALA A 98 7.33 -22.08 -34.83
C ALA A 98 7.30 -20.55 -34.95
N LYS A 99 6.10 -19.99 -35.16
CA LYS A 99 5.84 -18.60 -34.83
C LYS A 99 6.01 -18.50 -33.32
N THR A 100 7.19 -18.06 -32.90
CA THR A 100 7.45 -17.56 -31.55
C THR A 100 6.49 -16.38 -31.35
N ARG A 101 5.33 -16.66 -30.79
CA ARG A 101 4.36 -15.65 -30.36
C ARG A 101 4.94 -15.10 -29.07
N ALA A 102 5.39 -13.85 -29.11
CA ALA A 102 5.73 -13.10 -27.91
C ALA A 102 4.55 -13.20 -26.95
N ASP A 103 4.78 -13.77 -25.78
CA ASP A 103 3.82 -13.84 -24.68
C ASP A 103 3.86 -12.46 -24.03
N ASP A 104 2.94 -11.57 -24.41
CA ASP A 104 2.77 -10.24 -23.80
C ASP A 104 2.12 -10.39 -22.40
N ARG A 105 2.85 -11.00 -21.45
CA ARG A 105 2.39 -11.34 -20.09
C ARG A 105 2.61 -10.23 -19.06
N GLU A 106 2.40 -8.98 -19.46
CA GLU A 106 2.51 -7.84 -18.54
C GLU A 106 1.30 -7.68 -17.59
N ASP A 107 0.23 -8.46 -17.75
CA ASP A 107 -0.99 -8.36 -16.93
C ASP A 107 -1.09 -9.43 -15.83
N THR A 108 0.04 -9.83 -15.24
CA THR A 108 -0.05 -10.36 -13.87
C THR A 108 -0.53 -9.21 -12.98
N LEU A 109 -1.54 -9.50 -12.14
CA LEU A 109 -2.17 -8.55 -11.24
C LEU A 109 -1.11 -7.63 -10.62
N ASP A 110 -1.09 -6.41 -11.11
CA ASP A 110 -0.36 -5.34 -10.46
C ASP A 110 -0.83 -5.31 -9.01
N THR A 111 0.11 -5.36 -8.07
CA THR A 111 -0.14 -5.33 -6.63
C THR A 111 -1.05 -4.16 -6.27
N ASP A 112 -1.06 -3.09 -7.07
CA ASP A 112 -1.92 -1.92 -6.87
C ASP A 112 -3.36 -2.12 -7.32
N SER A 113 -3.65 -3.08 -8.19
CA SER A 113 -5.03 -3.42 -8.53
C SER A 113 -5.74 -4.07 -7.32
N PHE A 114 -5.01 -4.71 -6.41
CA PHE A 114 -5.50 -5.08 -5.08
C PHE A 114 -5.64 -3.88 -4.16
N ARG A 115 -4.70 -2.93 -4.20
CA ARG A 115 -4.73 -1.69 -3.39
C ARG A 115 -5.91 -0.78 -3.76
N ARG A 116 -6.28 -0.71 -5.05
CA ARG A 116 -7.40 0.09 -5.57
C ARG A 116 -8.78 -0.36 -5.03
N ILE A 117 -8.89 -1.63 -4.60
CA ILE A 117 -10.10 -2.20 -3.96
C ILE A 117 -10.01 -2.14 -2.43
N THR A 118 -8.84 -1.78 -1.89
CA THR A 118 -8.55 -1.86 -0.45
C THR A 118 -7.95 -0.56 0.08
N ASN A 119 -8.60 0.57 -0.22
CA ASN A 119 -8.35 1.81 0.51
C ASN A 119 -8.41 1.58 2.05
N ASP A 120 -9.17 0.59 2.51
CA ASP A 120 -9.28 0.15 3.92
C ASP A 120 -8.29 -0.95 4.37
N ALA A 121 -7.52 -1.62 3.49
CA ALA A 121 -6.48 -2.58 3.94
C ALA A 121 -5.11 -1.92 4.16
N LEU A 122 -5.02 -0.60 3.90
CA LEU A 122 -3.91 0.25 4.27
C LEU A 122 -4.37 1.28 5.30
N ASP A 123 -5.04 0.84 6.37
CA ASP A 123 -5.30 1.72 7.51
C ASP A 123 -3.97 2.30 7.96
N ALA A 124 -3.89 3.63 7.85
CA ALA A 124 -2.72 4.41 8.21
C ALA A 124 -2.49 4.42 9.72
N ASN A 125 -3.30 3.70 10.49
CA ASN A 125 -3.22 3.55 11.94
C ASN A 125 -2.37 2.34 12.37
N ARG A 126 -2.08 1.38 11.49
CA ARG A 126 -1.37 0.15 11.89
C ARG A 126 -0.03 0.45 12.58
N ILE A 127 0.22 -0.23 13.69
CA ILE A 127 1.48 -0.14 14.43
C ILE A 127 2.39 -1.35 14.20
N ASN A 128 1.88 -2.38 13.51
CA ASN A 128 2.70 -3.46 12.99
C ASN A 128 2.85 -3.35 11.48
N LEU A 129 4.10 -3.40 11.04
CA LEU A 129 4.44 -3.46 9.63
C LEU A 129 4.11 -4.84 9.05
N ARG A 130 3.77 -4.84 7.75
CA ARG A 130 3.81 -6.06 6.93
C ARG A 130 5.25 -6.26 6.50
N GLU A 131 5.83 -7.40 6.87
CA GLU A 131 7.15 -7.79 6.37
C GLU A 131 7.01 -8.43 4.99
N SER A 132 7.86 -8.02 4.02
CA SER A 132 7.85 -8.62 2.69
C SER A 132 8.26 -10.11 2.74
N PRO A 133 7.71 -10.98 1.89
CA PRO A 133 8.12 -12.39 1.77
C PRO A 133 9.57 -12.54 1.29
N VAL A 134 10.21 -13.68 1.58
CA VAL A 134 11.59 -13.98 1.15
C VAL A 134 11.74 -13.96 -0.39
N ASP A 135 10.72 -14.39 -1.13
CA ASP A 135 10.84 -14.49 -2.59
C ASP A 135 10.67 -13.12 -3.28
N GLU A 136 9.85 -12.22 -2.73
CA GLU A 136 9.81 -10.80 -3.16
C GLU A 136 11.09 -10.05 -2.78
N ARG A 137 11.89 -10.60 -1.86
CA ARG A 137 13.22 -10.09 -1.52
C ARG A 137 14.32 -10.66 -2.42
N ARG A 138 14.10 -11.80 -3.11
CA ARG A 138 15.07 -12.46 -4.02
C ARG A 138 15.15 -11.88 -5.43
N GLN A 139 14.08 -11.29 -5.96
CA GLN A 139 14.10 -10.51 -7.19
C GLN A 139 13.07 -9.38 -7.06
N LEU A 140 13.43 -8.12 -7.36
CA LEU A 140 12.39 -7.12 -7.58
C LEU A 140 11.68 -7.56 -8.86
N ARG A 141 10.37 -7.85 -8.78
CA ARG A 141 9.56 -8.30 -9.93
C ARG A 141 9.94 -7.45 -11.15
N LYS A 142 10.68 -8.06 -12.07
CA LYS A 142 11.04 -7.42 -13.33
C LYS A 142 9.79 -7.51 -14.18
N THR A 143 9.15 -6.37 -14.44
CA THR A 143 8.15 -6.31 -15.50
C THR A 143 8.81 -6.82 -16.77
N GLU A 144 8.28 -7.91 -17.32
CA GLU A 144 8.81 -8.51 -18.55
C GLU A 144 8.86 -7.44 -19.63
N ASP A 145 10.02 -7.32 -20.30
CA ASP A 145 10.22 -6.30 -21.32
C ASP A 145 9.50 -6.75 -22.59
N ASP A 146 8.25 -6.32 -22.74
CA ASP A 146 7.47 -6.47 -23.98
C ASP A 146 7.96 -5.51 -25.09
N GLY A 147 9.06 -4.79 -24.84
CA GLY A 147 9.63 -3.76 -25.71
C GLY A 147 8.90 -2.42 -25.60
N THR A 148 7.99 -2.26 -24.65
CA THR A 148 7.35 -0.99 -24.28
C THR A 148 8.07 -0.43 -23.05
N GLY A 149 8.49 0.82 -23.15
CA GLY A 149 9.40 1.47 -22.21
C GLY A 149 10.22 2.57 -22.87
N ILE A 150 10.43 3.65 -22.14
CA ILE A 150 11.25 4.79 -22.55
C ILE A 150 12.62 4.63 -21.89
N HIS A 151 13.67 4.43 -22.69
CA HIS A 151 15.03 4.42 -22.18
C HIS A 151 15.46 5.82 -21.74
N VAL A 152 15.83 5.94 -20.47
CA VAL A 152 16.37 7.15 -19.85
C VAL A 152 17.73 6.78 -19.25
N GLY A 153 18.78 6.82 -20.08
CA GLY A 153 20.11 6.34 -19.71
C GLY A 153 20.11 4.84 -19.41
N THR A 154 20.59 4.45 -18.22
CA THR A 154 20.62 3.06 -17.72
C THR A 154 19.31 2.66 -17.03
N MET A 155 18.20 3.26 -17.42
CA MET A 155 16.89 3.04 -16.81
C MET A 155 15.81 2.99 -17.88
N ILE A 156 14.74 2.27 -17.59
CA ILE A 156 13.58 2.11 -18.45
C ILE A 156 12.36 2.64 -17.68
N LEU A 157 11.77 3.72 -18.20
CA LEU A 157 10.56 4.33 -17.68
C LEU A 157 9.34 3.75 -18.40
N ARG A 158 8.38 3.21 -17.65
CA ARG A 158 7.08 2.74 -18.13
C ARG A 158 5.98 3.60 -17.51
N PRO A 159 5.54 4.68 -18.17
CA PRO A 159 4.44 5.51 -17.68
C PRO A 159 3.08 4.94 -18.13
N GLU A 160 2.09 5.09 -17.26
CA GLU A 160 0.68 4.85 -17.53
C GLU A 160 -0.13 6.09 -17.13
N LEU A 161 -0.98 6.56 -18.04
CA LEU A 161 -1.96 7.61 -17.77
C LEU A 161 -3.35 7.01 -17.90
N SER A 162 -4.20 7.18 -16.89
CA SER A 162 -5.59 6.75 -16.94
C SER A 162 -6.55 7.92 -16.81
N GLN A 163 -7.61 7.92 -17.61
CA GLN A 163 -8.72 8.87 -17.50
C GLN A 163 -10.05 8.12 -17.55
N GLY A 164 -10.98 8.47 -16.68
CA GLY A 164 -12.27 7.80 -16.62
C GLY A 164 -13.36 8.64 -15.98
N ILE A 165 -14.58 8.12 -16.04
CA ILE A 165 -15.73 8.67 -15.32
C ILE A 165 -16.28 7.57 -14.45
N SER A 166 -16.49 7.87 -13.17
CA SER A 166 -17.14 6.98 -12.22
C SER A 166 -18.34 7.63 -11.54
N THR A 167 -19.30 6.80 -11.16
CA THR A 167 -20.40 7.17 -10.28
C THR A 167 -20.32 6.34 -9.01
N GLU A 168 -20.47 7.01 -7.89
CA GLU A 168 -20.41 6.44 -6.55
C GLU A 168 -21.75 6.71 -5.86
N ARG A 169 -22.40 5.64 -5.43
CA ARG A 169 -23.59 5.70 -4.58
C ARG A 169 -23.20 5.23 -3.20
N LYS A 170 -23.28 6.13 -2.23
CA LYS A 170 -23.02 5.85 -0.82
C LYS A 170 -24.33 5.94 -0.03
N SER A 171 -24.53 5.00 0.89
CA SER A 171 -25.68 4.96 1.78
C SER A 171 -25.20 4.76 3.21
N THR A 172 -25.59 5.65 4.12
CA THR A 172 -25.27 5.57 5.55
C THR A 172 -26.59 5.69 6.31
N GLY A 173 -27.08 4.58 6.87
CA GLY A 173 -28.43 4.57 7.46
C GLY A 173 -29.52 4.93 6.44
N SER A 174 -30.31 5.98 6.71
CA SER A 174 -31.32 6.52 5.79
C SER A 174 -30.74 7.44 4.71
N ASP A 175 -29.53 7.95 4.91
CA ASP A 175 -28.95 8.97 4.06
C ASP A 175 -28.32 8.34 2.83
N LYS A 176 -28.58 8.94 1.67
CA LYS A 176 -28.06 8.49 0.38
C LYS A 176 -27.39 9.65 -0.32
N GLN A 177 -26.14 9.44 -0.71
CA GLN A 177 -25.33 10.39 -1.46
C GLN A 177 -24.96 9.76 -2.80
N ASN A 178 -24.96 10.58 -3.85
CA ASN A 178 -24.53 10.14 -5.17
C ASN A 178 -23.56 11.16 -5.73
N THR A 179 -22.37 10.70 -6.10
CA THR A 179 -21.31 11.57 -6.63
C THR A 179 -20.77 11.01 -7.92
N THR A 180 -20.56 11.88 -8.90
CA THR A 180 -19.93 11.55 -10.18
C THR A 180 -18.57 12.23 -10.24
N TYR A 181 -17.55 11.44 -10.56
CA TYR A 181 -16.16 11.88 -10.60
C TYR A 181 -15.60 11.80 -12.01
N TRP A 182 -14.67 12.72 -12.28
CA TRP A 182 -13.69 12.57 -13.34
C TRP A 182 -12.42 12.02 -12.70
N ASP A 183 -12.10 10.77 -13.04
CA ASP A 183 -10.99 10.05 -12.47
C ASP A 183 -9.75 10.26 -13.35
N ASN A 184 -8.70 10.82 -12.76
CA ASN A 184 -7.41 11.03 -13.41
C ASN A 184 -6.37 10.24 -12.63
N GLY A 185 -5.66 9.34 -13.30
CA GLY A 185 -4.62 8.53 -12.69
C GLY A 185 -3.32 8.66 -13.45
N LEU A 186 -2.22 8.72 -12.73
CA LEU A 186 -0.87 8.65 -13.25
C LEU A 186 -0.17 7.51 -12.53
N LYS A 187 0.46 6.62 -13.28
CA LYS A 187 1.32 5.58 -12.75
C LYS A 187 2.63 5.57 -13.53
N GLY A 188 3.72 5.16 -12.91
CA GLY A 188 4.98 4.97 -13.60
C GLY A 188 5.90 4.04 -12.84
N THR A 189 6.66 3.24 -13.59
CA THR A 189 7.74 2.42 -13.06
C THR A 189 9.04 2.81 -13.77
N LEU A 190 10.08 3.11 -13.01
CA LEU A 190 11.43 3.34 -13.49
C LEU A 190 12.33 2.21 -12.99
N THR A 191 12.81 1.39 -13.91
CA THR A 191 13.62 0.19 -13.58
C THR A 191 15.02 0.33 -14.16
N SER A 192 16.05 0.08 -13.37
CA SER A 192 17.44 0.06 -13.85
C SER A 192 17.71 -1.13 -14.77
N ASP A 193 18.59 -0.95 -15.75
CA ASP A 193 19.09 -2.01 -16.65
C ASP A 193 20.44 -2.62 -16.21
N TRP A 194 20.84 -2.39 -14.96
CA TRP A 194 22.13 -2.81 -14.43
C TRP A 194 22.28 -4.34 -14.40
N SER A 195 23.50 -4.82 -14.60
CA SER A 195 23.81 -6.25 -14.72
C SER A 195 23.82 -7.02 -13.39
N ARG A 196 23.99 -6.32 -12.27
CA ARG A 196 24.18 -6.93 -10.94
C ARG A 196 23.19 -6.40 -9.91
N HIS A 197 23.13 -5.09 -9.76
CA HIS A 197 22.24 -4.43 -8.81
C HIS A 197 20.92 -4.08 -9.48
N GLN A 198 19.89 -3.77 -8.70
CA GLN A 198 18.60 -3.42 -9.27
C GLN A 198 17.97 -2.26 -8.50
N LEU A 199 17.61 -1.19 -9.20
CA LEU A 199 16.79 -0.11 -8.68
C LEU A 199 15.44 -0.13 -9.38
N VAL A 200 14.37 -0.11 -8.60
CA VAL A 200 13.00 0.07 -9.09
C VAL A 200 12.38 1.22 -8.33
N ILE A 201 11.84 2.20 -9.06
CA ILE A 201 11.04 3.28 -8.51
C ILE A 201 9.64 3.16 -9.10
N THR A 202 8.64 3.01 -8.24
CA THR A 202 7.23 2.97 -8.64
C THR A 202 6.54 4.21 -8.10
N GLY A 203 5.69 4.83 -8.91
CA GLY A 203 4.86 5.93 -8.47
C GLY A 203 3.44 5.75 -9.01
N ASP A 204 2.46 6.03 -8.18
CA ASP A 204 1.06 6.11 -8.56
C ASP A 204 0.40 7.34 -7.92
N GLY A 205 -0.57 7.90 -8.60
CA GLY A 205 -1.34 9.04 -8.14
C GLY A 205 -2.72 9.00 -8.74
N GLN A 206 -3.72 9.26 -7.92
CA GLN A 206 -5.11 9.34 -8.33
C GLN A 206 -5.69 10.68 -7.88
N TRP A 207 -6.37 11.33 -8.81
CA TRP A 207 -7.08 12.57 -8.61
C TRP A 207 -8.52 12.41 -9.08
N ARG A 208 -9.42 12.16 -8.13
CA ARG A 208 -10.85 12.04 -8.38
C ARG A 208 -11.49 13.41 -8.24
N GLN A 209 -11.71 14.09 -9.36
CA GLN A 209 -12.34 15.40 -9.36
C GLN A 209 -13.86 15.26 -9.39
N ARG A 210 -14.56 15.82 -8.41
CA ARG A 210 -16.03 15.83 -8.44
C ARG A 210 -16.53 16.66 -9.63
N ILE A 211 -17.41 16.05 -10.43
CA ILE A 211 -18.19 16.72 -11.49
C ILE A 211 -19.57 17.11 -10.96
N ALA A 212 -20.23 16.19 -10.23
CA ALA A 212 -21.57 16.39 -9.69
C ALA A 212 -21.74 15.60 -8.38
N GLY A 213 -22.64 16.05 -7.51
CA GLY A 213 -22.97 15.37 -6.25
C GLY A 213 -22.35 16.00 -5.01
N ASP A 214 -22.26 15.20 -3.95
CA ASP A 214 -22.19 15.68 -2.57
C ASP A 214 -20.79 15.61 -1.94
N ARG A 215 -19.87 14.82 -2.50
CA ARG A 215 -18.53 14.58 -1.91
C ARG A 215 -17.42 15.41 -2.52
N ASP A 216 -16.44 15.80 -1.73
CA ASP A 216 -15.28 16.54 -2.22
C ASP A 216 -14.29 15.64 -2.98
N SER A 217 -13.36 16.30 -3.69
CA SER A 217 -12.32 15.61 -4.47
C SER A 217 -11.36 14.89 -3.52
N ASP A 218 -10.97 13.68 -3.88
CA ASP A 218 -10.17 12.78 -3.05
C ASP A 218 -8.85 12.43 -3.74
N PRO A 219 -7.75 13.13 -3.42
CA PRO A 219 -6.45 12.83 -3.97
C PRO A 219 -5.74 11.77 -3.14
N SER A 220 -5.08 10.84 -3.84
CA SER A 220 -4.15 9.89 -3.24
C SER A 220 -2.93 9.74 -4.13
N GLY A 221 -1.83 9.27 -3.56
CA GLY A 221 -0.68 8.89 -4.34
C GLY A 221 0.44 8.35 -3.48
N ARG A 222 1.33 7.60 -4.12
CA ARG A 222 2.48 7.00 -3.48
C ARG A 222 3.65 6.96 -4.44
N VAL A 223 4.84 7.09 -3.89
CA VAL A 223 6.09 6.82 -4.58
C VAL A 223 6.93 5.94 -3.68
N ASP A 224 7.42 4.84 -4.24
CA ASP A 224 8.30 3.89 -3.59
C ASP A 224 9.57 3.72 -4.42
N ALA A 225 10.70 3.58 -3.75
CA ALA A 225 11.98 3.21 -4.33
C ALA A 225 12.51 1.97 -3.61
N ALA A 226 12.99 0.99 -4.38
CA ALA A 226 13.61 -0.22 -3.88
C ALA A 226 14.95 -0.44 -4.61
N LEU A 227 16.04 -0.43 -3.84
CA LEU A 227 17.38 -0.72 -4.32
C LEU A 227 17.82 -2.08 -3.76
N ARG A 228 18.16 -3.00 -4.66
CA ARG A 228 18.78 -4.29 -4.37
C ARG A 228 20.27 -4.22 -4.70
N LEU A 229 21.08 -4.62 -3.74
CA LEU A 229 22.52 -4.74 -3.84
C LEU A 229 22.93 -6.20 -3.64
N ASP A 230 23.22 -6.90 -4.73
CA ASP A 230 23.80 -8.25 -4.67
C ASP A 230 25.31 -8.20 -4.37
N PHE A 231 25.73 -8.85 -3.29
CA PHE A 231 27.14 -8.97 -2.87
C PHE A 231 27.72 -10.33 -3.24
N ALA A 232 28.91 -10.67 -2.74
CA ALA A 232 29.46 -12.02 -2.85
C ALA A 232 28.80 -12.96 -1.81
N ASP A 233 29.08 -14.25 -1.90
CA ASP A 233 28.69 -15.26 -0.89
C ASP A 233 27.18 -15.35 -0.63
N ASP A 234 26.38 -15.25 -1.70
CA ASP A 234 24.91 -15.31 -1.66
C ASP A 234 24.29 -14.35 -0.63
N MET A 235 24.92 -13.18 -0.48
CA MET A 235 24.47 -12.09 0.36
C MET A 235 23.86 -10.98 -0.51
N ALA A 236 22.73 -10.44 -0.06
CA ALA A 236 22.07 -9.31 -0.72
C ALA A 236 21.60 -8.31 0.33
N ALA A 237 21.63 -7.01 0.01
CA ALA A 237 20.91 -6.01 0.77
C ALA A 237 19.79 -5.41 -0.07
N ARG A 238 18.67 -5.10 0.57
CA ARG A 238 17.56 -4.35 0.00
C ARG A 238 17.35 -3.10 0.83
N LEU A 239 17.37 -1.94 0.17
CA LEU A 239 17.03 -0.66 0.75
C LEU A 239 15.71 -0.19 0.15
N THR A 240 14.80 0.29 0.99
CA THR A 240 13.52 0.83 0.57
C THR A 240 13.33 2.25 1.10
N ALA A 241 12.67 3.08 0.30
CA ALA A 241 12.22 4.40 0.71
C ALA A 241 10.87 4.66 0.05
N GLY A 242 9.97 5.36 0.74
CA GLY A 242 8.65 5.64 0.21
C GLY A 242 7.99 6.86 0.84
N TYR A 243 7.11 7.47 0.07
CA TYR A 243 6.22 8.53 0.49
C TYR A 243 4.82 8.24 -0.05
N GLY A 244 3.82 8.32 0.83
CA GLY A 244 2.41 8.16 0.48
C GLY A 244 1.58 9.30 1.04
N PHE A 245 0.57 9.70 0.29
CA PHE A 245 -0.50 10.56 0.74
C PHE A 245 -1.84 9.89 0.48
N SER A 246 -2.70 9.86 1.49
CA SER A 246 -4.09 9.45 1.36
C SER A 246 -4.97 10.34 2.25
N ARG A 247 -6.28 10.28 2.06
CA ARG A 247 -7.24 10.84 3.00
C ARG A 247 -7.81 9.74 3.87
N GLU A 248 -7.96 10.03 5.16
CA GLU A 248 -8.59 9.12 6.11
C GLU A 248 -10.04 8.85 5.70
N SER A 249 -10.43 7.57 5.70
CA SER A 249 -11.79 7.18 5.38
C SER A 249 -12.75 7.65 6.45
N THR A 250 -13.99 7.97 6.07
CA THR A 250 -15.06 8.24 7.05
C THR A 250 -15.48 6.97 7.83
N THR A 251 -15.04 5.80 7.37
CA THR A 251 -15.25 4.50 8.04
C THR A 251 -14.10 4.14 8.99
N ASP A 252 -13.01 4.91 9.03
CA ASP A 252 -11.92 4.69 9.98
C ASP A 252 -12.48 4.81 11.42
N PRO A 253 -12.13 3.89 12.34
CA PRO A 253 -12.61 3.95 13.72
C PRO A 253 -12.19 5.23 14.47
N ASN A 254 -11.08 5.83 14.03
CA ASN A 254 -10.55 7.09 14.51
C ASN A 254 -10.98 8.29 13.66
N ALA A 255 -11.86 8.10 12.66
CA ALA A 255 -12.38 9.18 11.84
C ALA A 255 -13.14 10.21 12.68
N VAL A 256 -12.98 11.47 12.33
CA VAL A 256 -13.65 12.57 13.02
C VAL A 256 -15.14 12.59 12.64
N ARG A 257 -16.02 12.43 13.63
CA ARG A 257 -17.48 12.49 13.40
C ARG A 257 -17.90 13.88 12.93
N ASN A 258 -18.81 13.93 11.95
CA ASN A 258 -19.32 15.17 11.34
C ASN A 258 -18.25 16.09 10.73
N ALA A 259 -17.09 15.53 10.34
CA ALA A 259 -16.14 16.26 9.52
C ALA A 259 -16.66 16.42 8.09
N SER A 260 -16.58 17.65 7.57
CA SER A 260 -16.80 17.93 6.15
C SER A 260 -15.62 17.43 5.30
N VAL A 261 -14.40 17.49 5.86
CA VAL A 261 -13.18 16.94 5.25
C VAL A 261 -12.38 16.20 6.31
N GLN A 262 -12.12 14.90 6.09
CA GLN A 262 -11.25 14.09 6.95
C GLN A 262 -9.78 14.46 6.76
N SER A 263 -8.95 14.07 7.73
CA SER A 263 -7.51 14.30 7.74
C SER A 263 -6.83 13.71 6.49
N GLY A 264 -5.91 14.45 5.89
CA GLY A 264 -4.88 13.87 5.04
C GLY A 264 -3.84 13.16 5.89
N VAL A 265 -3.32 12.04 5.41
CA VAL A 265 -2.28 11.26 6.07
C VAL A 265 -1.07 11.19 5.16
N ASN A 266 0.04 11.76 5.62
CA ASN A 266 1.33 11.68 4.97
C ASN A 266 2.13 10.55 5.63
N GLN A 267 2.48 9.53 4.87
CA GLN A 267 3.28 8.40 5.34
C GLN A 267 4.65 8.45 4.68
N PHE A 268 5.71 8.44 5.48
CA PHE A 268 7.08 8.26 5.03
C PHE A 268 7.56 6.90 5.52
N SER A 269 8.19 6.12 4.64
CA SER A 269 8.74 4.81 4.97
C SER A 269 10.19 4.72 4.53
N ALA A 270 11.03 4.08 5.34
CA ALA A 270 12.40 3.72 4.98
C ALA A 270 12.71 2.35 5.56
N GLY A 271 13.42 1.51 4.82
CA GLY A 271 13.74 0.16 5.26
C GLY A 271 15.07 -0.34 4.74
N ALA A 272 15.65 -1.28 5.47
CA ALA A 272 16.87 -1.98 5.10
C ALA A 272 16.75 -3.45 5.50
N VAL A 273 16.99 -4.35 4.56
CA VAL A 273 17.01 -5.79 4.79
C VAL A 273 18.34 -6.33 4.32
N LEU A 274 19.04 -7.07 5.18
CA LEU A 274 20.22 -7.84 4.83
C LEU A 274 19.85 -9.31 4.80
N GLU A 275 20.23 -10.00 3.73
CA GLU A 275 19.92 -11.41 3.50
C GLU A 275 21.20 -12.18 3.23
N ARG A 276 21.23 -13.42 3.69
CA ARG A 276 22.33 -14.34 3.41
C ARG A 276 21.81 -15.76 3.29
N GLN A 277 22.28 -16.46 2.27
CA GLN A 277 22.06 -17.89 2.10
C GLN A 277 23.36 -18.67 2.35
N VAL A 278 23.27 -19.75 3.13
CA VAL A 278 24.38 -20.67 3.38
C VAL A 278 23.88 -22.10 3.23
N GLY A 279 24.06 -22.67 2.03
CA GLY A 279 23.47 -23.95 1.67
C GLY A 279 21.93 -23.90 1.77
N PRO A 280 21.28 -24.80 2.53
CA PRO A 280 19.83 -24.78 2.71
C PRO A 280 19.34 -23.72 3.70
N LEU A 281 20.24 -23.06 4.46
CA LEU A 281 19.85 -22.05 5.44
C LEU A 281 19.70 -20.69 4.78
N LYS A 282 18.58 -20.01 5.05
CA LYS A 282 18.29 -18.64 4.62
C LYS A 282 18.08 -17.76 5.85
N GLY A 283 18.92 -16.75 6.02
CA GLY A 283 18.80 -15.78 7.11
C GLY A 283 18.50 -14.39 6.57
N SER A 284 17.68 -13.61 7.28
CA SER A 284 17.54 -12.18 7.01
C SER A 284 17.38 -11.37 8.29
N LEU A 285 17.86 -10.14 8.24
CA LEU A 285 17.73 -9.12 9.28
C LEU A 285 17.15 -7.87 8.63
N GLY A 286 15.99 -7.42 9.11
CA GLY A 286 15.25 -6.26 8.59
C GLY A 286 15.17 -5.13 9.62
N LEU A 287 15.27 -3.90 9.16
CA LEU A 287 14.99 -2.68 9.92
C LEU A 287 14.04 -1.82 9.12
N ASP A 288 12.90 -1.48 9.70
CA ASP A 288 11.85 -0.66 9.08
C ASP A 288 11.58 0.58 9.95
N PHE A 289 11.45 1.72 9.29
CA PHE A 289 11.06 3.00 9.87
C PHE A 289 9.84 3.54 9.14
N GLU A 290 8.84 3.96 9.89
CA GLU A 290 7.65 4.63 9.37
C GLU A 290 7.33 5.89 10.16
N ARG A 291 6.83 6.89 9.45
CA ARG A 291 6.41 8.17 10.00
C ARG A 291 5.05 8.53 9.40
N TRP A 292 4.08 8.76 10.27
CA TRP A 292 2.76 9.29 9.90
C TRP A 292 2.61 10.72 10.40
N VAL A 293 2.13 11.59 9.50
CA VAL A 293 1.78 12.98 9.79
C VAL A 293 0.35 13.23 9.32
N TYR A 294 -0.53 13.50 10.27
CA TYR A 294 -1.94 13.80 10.04
C TYR A 294 -2.12 15.31 9.88
N THR A 295 -2.92 15.70 8.90
CA THR A 295 -3.40 17.08 8.80
C THR A 295 -4.62 17.28 9.69
N ASP A 296 -4.96 18.53 9.95
CA ASP A 296 -6.20 18.86 10.65
C ASP A 296 -7.43 18.43 9.84
N ALA A 297 -8.48 18.00 10.53
CA ALA A 297 -9.79 17.70 9.93
C ALA A 297 -10.67 18.95 9.95
N LYS A 298 -11.50 19.14 8.93
CA LYS A 298 -12.44 20.28 8.85
C LYS A 298 -13.83 19.84 9.30
N LEU A 299 -14.40 20.49 10.31
CA LEU A 299 -15.74 20.21 10.81
C LEU A 299 -16.83 20.82 9.91
N ALA A 300 -18.09 20.41 10.10
CA ALA A 300 -19.23 20.91 9.33
C ALA A 300 -19.47 22.43 9.52
N ASP A 301 -19.07 22.99 10.67
CA ASP A 301 -19.15 24.43 10.97
C ASP A 301 -17.97 25.24 10.38
N GLY A 302 -17.04 24.56 9.71
CA GLY A 302 -15.86 25.16 9.08
C GLY A 302 -14.65 25.32 10.00
N SER A 303 -14.76 24.99 11.29
CA SER A 303 -13.62 24.96 12.22
C SER A 303 -12.68 23.79 11.91
N MET A 304 -11.43 23.88 12.39
CA MET A 304 -10.41 22.84 12.22
C MET A 304 -10.19 22.10 13.54
N LEU A 305 -10.22 20.76 13.49
CA LEU A 305 -9.84 19.88 14.59
C LEU A 305 -8.42 19.37 14.34
N SER A 306 -7.51 19.63 15.27
CA SER A 306 -6.14 19.14 15.12
C SER A 306 -6.04 17.65 15.40
N ASN A 307 -5.35 16.95 14.52
CA ASN A 307 -4.99 15.52 14.65
C ASN A 307 -3.49 15.33 14.85
N SER A 308 -2.77 16.39 15.24
CA SER A 308 -1.32 16.36 15.44
C SER A 308 -0.87 15.47 16.61
N ASP A 309 -1.79 15.13 17.53
CA ASP A 309 -1.58 14.15 18.59
C ASP A 309 -1.42 12.71 18.08
N ARG A 310 -1.83 12.44 16.83
CA ARG A 310 -1.68 11.14 16.15
C ARG A 310 -0.36 10.99 15.39
N ASN A 311 0.40 12.09 15.27
CA ASN A 311 1.69 12.08 14.60
C ASN A 311 2.66 11.17 15.37
N ARG A 312 3.19 10.17 14.67
CA ARG A 312 4.06 9.16 15.29
C ARG A 312 5.16 8.68 14.37
N ASN A 313 6.19 8.11 14.98
CA ASN A 313 7.24 7.34 14.33
C ASN A 313 7.17 5.90 14.83
N ALA A 314 7.36 4.91 13.97
CA ALA A 314 7.55 3.53 14.34
C ALA A 314 8.88 3.02 13.80
N VAL A 315 9.60 2.26 14.61
CA VAL A 315 10.80 1.52 14.20
C VAL A 315 10.59 0.06 14.54
N THR A 316 10.82 -0.84 13.58
CA THR A 316 10.73 -2.30 13.79
C THR A 316 12.02 -2.96 13.33
N LEU A 317 12.57 -3.82 14.17
CA LEU A 317 13.65 -4.74 13.87
C LEU A 317 13.06 -6.14 13.73
N SER A 318 13.34 -6.83 12.64
CA SER A 318 12.91 -8.21 12.42
C SER A 318 14.07 -9.12 12.04
N SER A 319 13.97 -10.38 12.45
CA SER A 319 14.94 -11.42 12.12
C SER A 319 14.20 -12.67 11.72
N ARG A 320 14.63 -13.27 10.61
CA ARG A 320 13.99 -14.46 10.04
C ARG A 320 15.02 -15.51 9.67
N LEU A 321 14.69 -16.76 9.99
CA LEU A 321 15.49 -17.93 9.66
C LEU A 321 14.60 -18.96 8.97
N GLY A 322 14.99 -19.34 7.74
CA GLY A 322 14.35 -20.37 6.93
C GLY A 322 15.28 -21.54 6.65
N TYR A 323 14.71 -22.73 6.48
CA TYR A 323 15.43 -23.93 6.08
C TYR A 323 14.81 -24.51 4.82
N GLU A 324 15.55 -24.53 3.72
CA GLU A 324 15.12 -25.07 2.43
C GLU A 324 15.07 -26.60 2.50
N ILE A 325 13.87 -27.16 2.72
CA ILE A 325 13.65 -28.61 2.72
C ILE A 325 13.63 -29.13 1.28
N SER A 326 13.11 -28.32 0.35
CA SER A 326 13.12 -28.58 -1.08
C SER A 326 13.22 -27.26 -1.83
N PRO A 327 13.59 -27.27 -3.12
CA PRO A 327 13.58 -26.05 -3.94
C PRO A 327 12.23 -25.32 -3.94
N ALA A 328 11.14 -26.07 -3.70
CA ALA A 328 9.78 -25.55 -3.68
C ALA A 328 9.28 -25.17 -2.28
N LEU A 329 9.96 -25.53 -1.18
CA LEU A 329 9.40 -25.39 0.17
C LEU A 329 10.44 -25.00 1.21
N THR A 330 10.21 -23.88 1.89
CA THR A 330 11.07 -23.34 2.95
C THR A 330 10.24 -23.01 4.19
N PRO A 331 10.13 -23.90 5.19
CA PRO A 331 9.68 -23.50 6.52
C PRO A 331 10.59 -22.42 7.12
N PHE A 332 10.00 -21.55 7.93
CA PHE A 332 10.71 -20.46 8.58
C PHE A 332 10.14 -20.10 9.94
N ILE A 333 10.97 -19.41 10.72
CA ILE A 333 10.59 -18.68 11.92
C ILE A 333 10.98 -17.22 11.76
N GLU A 334 10.19 -16.33 12.32
CA GLU A 334 10.43 -14.89 12.30
C GLU A 334 10.08 -14.30 13.67
N VAL A 335 10.94 -13.40 14.13
CA VAL A 335 10.73 -12.63 15.36
C VAL A 335 10.91 -11.15 15.05
N SER A 336 10.12 -10.31 15.69
CA SER A 336 10.20 -8.87 15.53
C SER A 336 10.00 -8.13 16.85
N THR A 337 10.65 -6.98 16.96
CA THR A 337 10.47 -6.03 18.06
C THR A 337 10.46 -4.64 17.48
N GLY A 338 9.57 -3.79 17.99
CA GLY A 338 9.46 -2.43 17.52
C GLY A 338 9.03 -1.47 18.60
N LYS A 339 9.18 -0.20 18.30
CA LYS A 339 8.79 0.90 19.17
C LYS A 339 8.05 1.97 18.38
N THR A 340 6.87 2.33 18.87
CA THR A 340 6.07 3.43 18.36
C THR A 340 6.19 4.60 19.32
N ARG A 341 6.56 5.76 18.80
CA ARG A 341 6.69 7.00 19.56
C ARG A 341 5.85 8.10 18.92
N TYR A 342 4.89 8.59 19.67
CA TYR A 342 4.11 9.76 19.31
C TYR A 342 4.93 11.03 19.57
N ASP A 343 4.72 12.05 18.74
CA ASP A 343 5.39 13.34 18.87
C ASP A 343 5.00 14.04 20.17
N GLN A 344 3.71 13.97 20.48
CA GLN A 344 3.15 14.47 21.73
C GLN A 344 3.20 13.37 22.79
N SER A 345 3.61 13.74 24.01
CA SER A 345 3.70 12.76 25.11
C SER A 345 2.34 12.24 25.55
N GLN A 346 1.30 13.06 25.41
CA GLN A 346 -0.09 12.75 25.75
C GLN A 346 -0.97 13.15 24.57
N ASP A 347 -2.01 12.35 24.30
CA ASP A 347 -3.02 12.68 23.31
C ASP A 347 -3.99 13.76 23.82
N SER A 348 -4.93 14.18 22.96
CA SER A 348 -5.99 15.14 23.31
C SER A 348 -6.88 14.71 24.49
N ALA A 349 -6.88 13.43 24.86
CA ALA A 349 -7.59 12.87 26.01
C ALA A 349 -6.67 12.61 27.24
N GLY A 350 -5.39 13.00 27.16
CA GLY A 350 -4.41 12.87 28.25
C GLY A 350 -3.74 11.50 28.38
N TYR A 351 -3.80 10.63 27.37
CA TYR A 351 -3.20 9.29 27.38
C TYR A 351 -1.83 9.24 26.69
N ARG A 352 -0.89 8.48 27.27
CA ARG A 352 0.44 8.25 26.67
C ARG A 352 0.43 7.00 25.78
N ARG A 353 0.19 7.18 24.48
CA ARG A 353 0.02 6.08 23.50
C ARG A 353 1.30 5.52 22.87
N SER A 354 2.47 6.09 23.21
CA SER A 354 3.74 5.49 22.80
C SER A 354 3.91 4.11 23.43
N GLY A 355 4.70 3.23 22.83
CA GLY A 355 4.89 1.89 23.38
C GLY A 355 5.69 0.95 22.50
N ASN A 356 5.75 -0.32 22.89
CA ASN A 356 6.56 -1.34 22.21
C ASN A 356 5.67 -2.42 21.62
N ILE A 357 6.12 -3.00 20.51
CA ILE A 357 5.50 -4.16 19.87
C ILE A 357 6.49 -5.32 19.82
N TYR A 358 6.02 -6.52 20.09
CA TYR A 358 6.78 -7.76 19.98
C TYR A 358 5.99 -8.77 19.17
N GLY A 359 6.68 -9.53 18.33
CA GLY A 359 6.06 -10.52 17.46
C GLY A 359 6.93 -11.77 17.32
N ALA A 360 6.29 -12.92 17.24
CA ALA A 360 6.93 -14.16 16.83
C ALA A 360 5.95 -14.97 15.97
N LYS A 361 6.41 -15.47 14.83
CA LYS A 361 5.61 -16.29 13.91
C LYS A 361 6.44 -17.39 13.28
N ALA A 362 5.78 -18.45 12.86
CA ALA A 362 6.36 -19.53 12.08
C ALA A 362 5.48 -19.78 10.86
N GLY A 363 6.09 -20.17 9.75
CA GLY A 363 5.37 -20.34 8.50
C GLY A 363 6.11 -21.20 7.51
N ILE A 364 5.52 -21.31 6.33
CA ILE A 364 6.10 -22.02 5.20
C ILE A 364 5.99 -21.11 3.99
N SER A 365 7.10 -20.92 3.27
CA SER A 365 7.10 -20.31 1.96
C SER A 365 7.28 -21.35 0.86
N SER A 366 6.70 -21.08 -0.30
CA SER A 366 6.75 -21.93 -1.48
C SER A 366 7.19 -21.11 -2.69
N ASP A 367 8.14 -21.66 -3.45
CA ASP A 367 8.60 -21.09 -4.71
C ASP A 367 8.55 -22.18 -5.80
N MET A 368 7.40 -22.30 -6.46
CA MET A 368 7.20 -23.20 -7.60
C MET A 368 7.18 -22.41 -8.91
N GLY A 369 7.90 -21.28 -8.97
CA GLY A 369 7.93 -20.38 -10.11
C GLY A 369 6.55 -19.84 -10.47
N GLU A 370 6.20 -19.89 -11.76
CA GLU A 370 4.95 -19.33 -12.28
C GLU A 370 3.68 -20.01 -11.75
N LYS A 371 3.76 -21.23 -11.22
CA LYS A 371 2.56 -21.98 -10.82
C LYS A 371 2.04 -21.57 -9.45
N LEU A 372 2.93 -21.47 -8.47
CA LEU A 372 2.57 -21.19 -7.08
C LEU A 372 3.77 -20.55 -6.39
N SER A 373 3.59 -19.34 -5.90
CA SER A 373 4.58 -18.65 -5.08
C SER A 373 3.91 -17.97 -3.91
N GLY A 374 4.59 -17.88 -2.77
CA GLY A 374 4.05 -17.19 -1.61
C GLY A 374 4.38 -17.83 -0.28
N GLU A 375 3.76 -17.31 0.79
CA GLU A 375 3.94 -17.82 2.15
C GLU A 375 2.67 -17.72 2.98
N ILE A 376 2.59 -18.58 4.00
CA ILE A 376 1.58 -18.52 5.06
C ILE A 376 2.30 -18.69 6.40
N ALA A 377 1.94 -17.87 7.38
CA ALA A 377 2.50 -17.85 8.72
C ALA A 377 1.42 -17.71 9.79
N LEU A 378 1.69 -18.33 10.93
CA LEU A 378 0.91 -18.21 12.16
C LEU A 378 1.82 -17.73 13.29
N GLY A 379 1.32 -16.85 14.14
CA GLY A 379 2.13 -16.28 15.20
C GLY A 379 1.34 -15.63 16.32
N TYR A 380 2.05 -14.84 17.11
CA TYR A 380 1.50 -14.00 18.15
C TYR A 380 2.21 -12.65 18.14
N LYS A 381 1.43 -11.58 18.28
CA LYS A 381 1.93 -10.21 18.45
C LYS A 381 1.32 -9.57 19.69
N GLN A 382 2.11 -8.77 20.38
CA GLN A 382 1.69 -7.99 21.54
C GLN A 382 2.17 -6.56 21.39
N ALA A 383 1.25 -5.60 21.50
CA ALA A 383 1.54 -4.18 21.60
C ALA A 383 1.24 -3.69 23.01
N SER A 384 2.22 -2.99 23.58
CA SER A 384 2.15 -2.36 24.91
C SER A 384 2.03 -0.85 24.77
N PHE A 385 1.53 -0.18 25.81
CA PHE A 385 1.42 1.28 25.87
C PHE A 385 2.13 1.83 27.11
N ASP A 386 2.71 3.03 27.00
CA ASP A 386 3.42 3.70 28.09
C ASP A 386 2.47 4.14 29.21
N ASP A 387 1.18 4.33 28.90
CA ASP A 387 0.12 4.63 29.86
C ASP A 387 -0.47 3.37 30.48
N THR A 388 -0.34 3.21 31.80
CA THR A 388 -0.85 2.04 32.53
C THR A 388 -2.38 1.96 32.57
N ARG A 389 -3.10 2.98 32.09
CA ARG A 389 -4.56 2.96 31.95
C ARG A 389 -5.02 2.33 30.63
N LEU A 390 -4.10 2.06 29.70
CA LEU A 390 -4.36 1.38 28.44
C LEU A 390 -3.86 -0.07 28.56
N ASP A 391 -4.75 -1.03 28.36
CA ASP A 391 -4.39 -2.45 28.38
C ASP A 391 -3.53 -2.81 27.15
N ASP A 392 -2.62 -3.77 27.32
CA ASP A 392 -1.85 -4.34 26.21
C ASP A 392 -2.78 -5.03 25.19
N LEU A 393 -2.47 -4.88 23.91
CA LEU A 393 -3.16 -5.55 22.80
C LEU A 393 -2.39 -6.80 22.38
N GLY A 394 -2.93 -7.98 22.70
CA GLY A 394 -2.42 -9.26 22.24
C GLY A 394 -3.28 -9.87 21.13
N ALA A 395 -2.63 -10.38 20.07
CA ALA A 395 -3.28 -10.98 18.92
C ALA A 395 -2.56 -12.25 18.44
N MET A 396 -3.30 -13.34 18.22
CA MET A 396 -2.81 -14.41 17.34
C MET A 396 -2.77 -13.88 15.92
N THR A 397 -1.69 -14.11 15.19
CA THR A 397 -1.54 -13.63 13.81
C THR A 397 -1.74 -14.75 12.81
N VAL A 398 -2.39 -14.41 11.72
CA VAL A 398 -2.48 -15.19 10.48
C VAL A 398 -2.08 -14.25 9.36
N ASP A 399 -0.91 -14.48 8.78
CA ASP A 399 -0.33 -13.64 7.75
C ASP A 399 0.04 -14.50 6.54
N GLY A 400 -0.15 -13.98 5.33
CA GLY A 400 0.24 -14.70 4.14
C GLY A 400 -0.10 -13.96 2.85
N ASN A 401 0.61 -14.35 1.80
CA ASN A 401 0.37 -13.92 0.43
C ASN A 401 0.65 -15.12 -0.46
N VAL A 402 -0.30 -15.49 -1.32
CA VAL A 402 -0.17 -16.63 -2.21
C VAL A 402 -0.58 -16.19 -3.59
N ALA A 403 0.34 -16.27 -4.54
CA ALA A 403 0.10 -16.11 -5.97
C ALA A 403 0.06 -17.51 -6.61
N TRP A 404 -1.06 -17.83 -7.25
CA TRP A 404 -1.33 -19.13 -7.83
C TRP A 404 -1.86 -18.99 -9.24
N SER A 405 -1.21 -19.67 -10.19
CA SER A 405 -1.66 -19.74 -11.58
C SER A 405 -2.12 -21.17 -11.89
N PRO A 406 -3.39 -21.52 -11.59
CA PRO A 406 -3.91 -22.88 -11.75
C PRO A 406 -3.83 -23.41 -13.18
N LEU A 407 -4.04 -22.50 -14.14
CA LEU A 407 -4.03 -22.76 -15.57
C LEU A 407 -3.58 -21.51 -16.32
N ARG A 408 -3.09 -21.68 -17.54
CA ARG A 408 -2.57 -20.57 -18.35
C ARG A 408 -3.66 -19.51 -18.57
N GLY A 409 -3.31 -18.24 -18.35
CA GLY A 409 -4.23 -17.12 -18.47
C GLY A 409 -5.13 -16.92 -17.24
N THR A 410 -4.98 -17.72 -16.18
CA THR A 410 -5.68 -17.51 -14.90
C THR A 410 -4.68 -17.32 -13.78
N ASN A 411 -4.77 -16.19 -13.08
CA ASN A 411 -3.99 -15.92 -11.87
C ASN A 411 -4.94 -15.68 -10.71
N VAL A 412 -4.58 -16.22 -9.55
CA VAL A 412 -5.30 -16.10 -8.29
C VAL A 412 -4.31 -15.57 -7.27
N ASP A 413 -4.62 -14.44 -6.64
CA ASP A 413 -3.86 -14.00 -5.47
C ASP A 413 -4.75 -14.02 -4.23
N LEU A 414 -4.18 -14.57 -3.15
CA LEU A 414 -4.78 -14.64 -1.83
C LEU A 414 -3.90 -13.86 -0.86
N GLY A 415 -4.53 -13.07 0.00
CA GLY A 415 -3.88 -12.29 1.05
C GLY A 415 -4.53 -12.54 2.40
N LEU A 416 -3.70 -12.78 3.40
CA LEU A 416 -4.07 -12.87 4.81
C LEU A 416 -3.21 -11.86 5.57
N ALA A 417 -3.83 -11.05 6.42
CA ALA A 417 -3.09 -10.09 7.23
C ALA A 417 -3.71 -9.91 8.59
N THR A 418 -2.87 -9.82 9.62
CA THR A 418 -3.27 -9.38 10.95
C THR A 418 -2.66 -8.02 11.25
N SER A 419 -3.49 -7.06 11.66
CA SER A 419 -3.04 -5.76 12.15
C SER A 419 -3.49 -5.47 13.58
N ILE A 420 -2.65 -4.72 14.28
CA ILE A 420 -2.96 -4.06 15.54
C ILE A 420 -2.99 -2.57 15.23
N GLU A 421 -4.12 -1.94 15.53
CA GLU A 421 -4.40 -0.54 15.22
C GLU A 421 -4.72 0.17 16.53
N PRO A 422 -3.95 1.21 16.93
CA PRO A 422 -4.21 1.95 18.13
C PRO A 422 -5.46 2.82 17.93
N SER A 423 -6.27 2.92 18.98
CA SER A 423 -7.39 3.86 18.99
C SER A 423 -6.90 5.25 19.36
N THR A 424 -7.71 6.25 19.04
CA THR A 424 -7.65 7.62 19.60
C THR A 424 -8.71 7.84 20.66
N THR A 425 -9.63 6.88 20.84
CA THR A 425 -10.72 6.96 21.81
C THR A 425 -10.18 6.86 23.24
N ALA A 426 -10.64 7.76 24.11
CA ALA A 426 -10.27 7.79 25.51
C ALA A 426 -10.54 6.44 26.20
N GLY A 427 -9.53 5.86 26.85
CA GLY A 427 -9.64 4.59 27.56
C GLY A 427 -9.73 3.35 26.68
N VAL A 428 -9.52 3.49 25.36
CA VAL A 428 -9.47 2.37 24.41
C VAL A 428 -8.05 2.25 23.88
N SER A 429 -7.46 1.07 24.01
CA SER A 429 -6.11 0.79 23.53
C SER A 429 -6.06 0.74 22.00
N GLY A 430 -7.04 0.08 21.39
CA GLY A 430 -7.09 -0.15 19.96
C GLY A 430 -7.90 -1.37 19.58
N ASP A 431 -7.71 -1.81 18.35
CA ASP A 431 -8.32 -3.00 17.80
C ASP A 431 -7.31 -3.93 17.14
N VAL A 432 -7.74 -5.18 17.00
CA VAL A 432 -7.06 -6.19 16.19
C VAL A 432 -7.91 -6.47 14.97
N ALA A 433 -7.34 -6.28 13.79
CA ALA A 433 -8.00 -6.50 12.52
C ALA A 433 -7.40 -7.71 11.79
N TYR A 434 -8.29 -8.54 11.24
CA TYR A 434 -7.96 -9.72 10.44
C TYR A 434 -8.54 -9.52 9.05
N ALA A 435 -7.67 -9.42 8.04
CA ALA A 435 -8.06 -9.22 6.66
C ALA A 435 -7.81 -10.49 5.84
N LEU A 436 -8.81 -10.87 5.05
CA LEU A 436 -8.74 -11.87 3.98
C LEU A 436 -9.08 -11.18 2.67
N THR A 437 -8.19 -11.29 1.68
CA THR A 437 -8.40 -10.77 0.33
C THR A 437 -8.17 -11.87 -0.70
N ALA A 438 -8.97 -11.86 -1.75
CA ALA A 438 -8.79 -12.74 -2.90
C ALA A 438 -9.05 -11.96 -4.19
N ALA A 439 -8.25 -12.19 -5.23
CA ALA A 439 -8.63 -11.81 -6.58
C ALA A 439 -8.24 -12.88 -7.58
N VAL A 440 -8.99 -12.90 -8.66
CA VAL A 440 -8.82 -13.77 -9.80
C VAL A 440 -8.80 -12.90 -11.04
N THR A 441 -7.78 -13.05 -11.86
CA THR A 441 -7.78 -12.56 -13.24
C THR A 441 -7.84 -13.73 -14.19
N HIS A 442 -8.63 -13.56 -15.25
CA HIS A 442 -8.73 -14.53 -16.31
C HIS A 442 -8.71 -13.84 -17.67
N GLU A 443 -7.83 -14.32 -18.55
CA GLU A 443 -7.78 -13.96 -19.96
C GLU A 443 -8.93 -14.65 -20.69
N LEU A 444 -10.04 -13.93 -20.91
CA LEU A 444 -11.19 -14.42 -21.67
C LEU A 444 -10.84 -14.59 -23.16
N ARG A 445 -9.96 -13.71 -23.66
CA ARG A 445 -9.38 -13.68 -25.01
C ARG A 445 -8.03 -12.97 -24.96
N ASP A 446 -7.23 -13.12 -26.01
CA ASP A 446 -5.93 -12.45 -26.21
C ASP A 446 -5.94 -10.93 -25.96
N ASN A 447 -7.10 -10.27 -26.05
CA ASN A 447 -7.29 -8.84 -25.85
C ASN A 447 -8.39 -8.49 -24.84
N LEU A 448 -8.87 -9.44 -24.05
CA LEU A 448 -9.94 -9.22 -23.07
C LEU A 448 -9.64 -9.97 -21.77
N ILE A 449 -9.40 -9.20 -20.72
CA ILE A 449 -9.10 -9.71 -19.38
C ILE A 449 -10.26 -9.38 -18.45
N ALA A 450 -10.74 -10.38 -17.72
CA ALA A 450 -11.68 -10.22 -16.64
C ALA A 450 -10.98 -10.29 -15.29
N LYS A 451 -11.43 -9.45 -14.36
CA LYS A 451 -10.99 -9.45 -12.97
C LYS A 451 -12.19 -9.62 -12.05
N LEU A 452 -12.04 -10.48 -11.05
CA LEU A 452 -12.95 -10.61 -9.93
C LEU A 452 -12.14 -10.51 -8.64
N SER A 453 -12.69 -9.86 -7.63
CA SER A 453 -12.01 -9.63 -6.36
C SER A 453 -13.00 -9.58 -5.21
N GLY A 454 -12.54 -9.94 -4.02
CA GLY A 454 -13.30 -9.85 -2.80
C GLY A 454 -12.39 -9.71 -1.58
N GLY A 455 -12.91 -9.09 -0.54
CA GLY A 455 -12.19 -8.88 0.70
C GLY A 455 -13.14 -8.86 1.90
N THR A 456 -12.62 -9.25 3.04
CA THR A 456 -13.28 -9.08 4.33
C THR A 456 -12.26 -8.70 5.38
N THR A 457 -12.59 -7.73 6.22
CA THR A 457 -11.79 -7.34 7.39
C THR A 457 -12.67 -7.41 8.62
N TRP A 458 -12.32 -8.30 9.55
CA TRP A 458 -12.96 -8.40 10.85
C TRP A 458 -12.12 -7.65 11.88
N ARG A 459 -12.75 -6.75 12.64
CA ARG A 459 -12.08 -5.92 13.66
C ARG A 459 -12.66 -6.17 15.03
N ASN A 460 -11.79 -6.38 16.01
CA ASN A 460 -12.16 -6.58 17.41
C ASN A 460 -11.50 -5.51 18.29
N TYR A 461 -12.34 -4.64 18.87
CA TYR A 461 -11.91 -3.56 19.75
C TYR A 461 -11.68 -4.09 21.16
N ARG A 462 -10.51 -3.81 21.73
CA ARG A 462 -10.19 -4.16 23.12
C ARG A 462 -10.28 -2.89 23.97
N GLY A 463 -11.32 -2.85 24.81
CA GLY A 463 -11.64 -1.72 25.69
C GLY A 463 -12.80 -0.86 25.16
N GLY A 464 -13.75 -0.48 26.03
CA GLY A 464 -14.90 0.38 25.71
C GLY A 464 -16.18 -0.34 25.21
N ASN A 465 -17.21 0.44 24.86
CA ASN A 465 -18.54 -0.04 24.40
C ASN A 465 -18.58 -0.47 22.91
N GLN A 466 -17.44 -0.49 22.21
CA GLN A 466 -17.37 -0.92 20.81
C GLN A 466 -17.06 -2.42 20.79
N SER A 467 -17.97 -3.25 20.26
CA SER A 467 -17.86 -4.71 20.40
C SER A 467 -17.19 -5.37 19.19
N THR A 468 -17.54 -5.01 17.96
CA THR A 468 -16.94 -5.57 16.73
C THR A 468 -17.25 -4.70 15.50
N GLY A 469 -16.34 -4.69 14.53
CA GLY A 469 -16.54 -4.11 13.20
C GLY A 469 -16.29 -5.13 12.09
N MET A 470 -16.98 -4.97 10.96
CA MET A 470 -16.77 -5.79 9.78
C MET A 470 -16.83 -4.95 8.51
N TYR A 471 -15.85 -5.16 7.64
CA TYR A 471 -15.76 -4.51 6.34
C TYR A 471 -15.71 -5.58 5.25
N TYR A 472 -16.49 -5.38 4.19
CA TYR A 472 -16.57 -6.28 3.04
C TYR A 472 -16.33 -5.50 1.76
N THR A 473 -15.58 -6.10 0.84
CA THR A 473 -15.39 -5.57 -0.51
C THR A 473 -15.66 -6.66 -1.55
N ALA A 474 -16.22 -6.26 -2.68
CA ALA A 474 -16.35 -7.08 -3.86
C ALA A 474 -16.14 -6.20 -5.09
N GLY A 475 -15.31 -6.67 -6.03
CA GLY A 475 -14.98 -5.91 -7.23
C GLY A 475 -14.98 -6.78 -8.47
N GLY A 476 -15.53 -6.27 -9.56
CA GLY A 476 -15.48 -6.84 -10.89
C GLY A 476 -14.90 -5.85 -11.88
N GLY A 477 -14.04 -6.31 -12.79
CA GLY A 477 -13.39 -5.45 -13.78
C GLY A 477 -13.24 -6.14 -15.13
N LEU A 478 -13.25 -5.35 -16.21
CA LEU A 478 -12.92 -5.77 -17.56
C LEU A 478 -11.88 -4.83 -18.14
N VAL A 479 -10.85 -5.40 -18.76
CA VAL A 479 -9.82 -4.68 -19.50
C VAL A 479 -9.81 -5.19 -20.93
N TYR A 480 -10.13 -4.31 -21.88
CA TYR A 480 -10.08 -4.60 -23.30
C TYR A 480 -8.87 -3.90 -23.93
N LYS A 481 -7.90 -4.70 -24.39
CA LYS A 481 -6.69 -4.20 -25.06
C LYS A 481 -7.03 -3.77 -26.47
N VAL A 482 -7.19 -2.47 -26.69
CA VAL A 482 -7.51 -1.93 -28.02
C VAL A 482 -6.28 -2.04 -28.92
N ASN A 483 -5.12 -1.70 -28.38
CA ASN A 483 -3.82 -1.90 -28.98
C ASN A 483 -2.75 -1.95 -27.87
N ARG A 484 -1.47 -2.09 -28.23
CA ARG A 484 -0.37 -2.20 -27.27
C ARG A 484 -0.19 -0.99 -26.33
N TRP A 485 -0.77 0.17 -26.66
CA TRP A 485 -0.65 1.40 -25.88
C TRP A 485 -1.95 1.79 -25.17
N LEU A 486 -3.10 1.30 -25.63
CA LEU A 486 -4.41 1.78 -25.20
C LEU A 486 -5.30 0.62 -24.76
N ASP A 487 -5.76 0.70 -23.51
CA ASP A 487 -6.73 -0.20 -22.93
C ASP A 487 -8.03 0.54 -22.57
N LEU A 488 -9.17 -0.11 -22.78
CA LEU A 488 -10.47 0.31 -22.28
C LEU A 488 -10.79 -0.46 -21.01
N THR A 489 -11.15 0.23 -19.94
CA THR A 489 -11.47 -0.37 -18.64
C THR A 489 -12.92 -0.14 -18.24
N ALA A 490 -13.50 -1.12 -17.58
CA ALA A 490 -14.78 -1.01 -16.89
C ALA A 490 -14.66 -1.67 -15.53
N ASP A 491 -15.06 -0.98 -14.48
CA ASP A 491 -14.86 -1.38 -13.09
C ASP A 491 -16.15 -1.20 -12.29
N LEU A 492 -16.46 -2.17 -11.43
CA LEU A 492 -17.57 -2.14 -10.49
C LEU A 492 -17.07 -2.59 -9.13
N THR A 493 -17.16 -1.73 -8.14
CA THR A 493 -16.75 -2.00 -6.76
C THR A 493 -17.92 -1.80 -5.82
N TRP A 494 -18.10 -2.76 -4.91
CA TRP A 494 -19.08 -2.73 -3.85
C TRP A 494 -18.37 -2.88 -2.50
N GLU A 495 -18.73 -2.02 -1.56
CA GLU A 495 -18.16 -2.00 -0.22
C GLU A 495 -19.28 -1.93 0.80
N LYS A 496 -19.10 -2.60 1.93
CA LYS A 496 -19.98 -2.53 3.08
C LYS A 496 -19.19 -2.50 4.37
N SER A 497 -19.43 -1.49 5.19
CA SER A 497 -18.94 -1.42 6.57
C SER A 497 -20.12 -1.56 7.54
N THR A 498 -19.95 -2.40 8.55
CA THR A 498 -20.90 -2.58 9.65
C THR A 498 -20.16 -2.46 10.98
N SER A 499 -20.71 -1.72 11.92
CA SER A 499 -20.18 -1.66 13.28
C SER A 499 -21.33 -1.64 14.29
N ASP A 500 -21.08 -2.13 15.50
CA ASP A 500 -22.10 -2.14 16.57
C ASP A 500 -22.48 -0.73 17.07
N SER A 501 -21.68 0.29 16.74
CA SER A 501 -21.80 1.65 17.29
C SER A 501 -22.10 2.73 16.25
N SER A 502 -22.27 2.36 14.98
CA SER A 502 -22.58 3.25 13.88
C SER A 502 -23.61 2.64 12.93
N SER A 503 -24.24 3.47 12.11
CA SER A 503 -25.06 2.95 11.01
C SER A 503 -24.20 2.21 9.99
N ASP A 504 -24.76 1.15 9.40
CA ASP A 504 -24.19 0.48 8.24
C ASP A 504 -23.92 1.49 7.12
N GLU A 505 -22.72 1.39 6.55
CA GLU A 505 -22.33 2.13 5.35
C GLU A 505 -22.20 1.18 4.17
N LYS A 506 -22.72 1.59 3.02
CA LYS A 506 -22.63 0.85 1.75
C LYS A 506 -22.20 1.80 0.64
N THR A 507 -21.19 1.40 -0.13
CA THR A 507 -20.72 2.15 -1.29
C THR A 507 -20.77 1.26 -2.52
N LEU A 508 -21.30 1.78 -3.62
CA LEU A 508 -21.27 1.16 -4.93
C LEU A 508 -20.65 2.14 -5.92
N THR A 509 -19.51 1.79 -6.47
CA THR A 509 -18.77 2.59 -7.44
C THR A 509 -18.74 1.87 -8.78
N ALA A 510 -19.22 2.50 -9.83
CA ALA A 510 -19.15 1.99 -11.20
C ALA A 510 -18.40 3.01 -12.05
N GLY A 511 -17.42 2.55 -12.82
CA GLY A 511 -16.59 3.41 -13.66
C GLY A 511 -16.23 2.80 -14.99
N VAL A 512 -15.98 3.67 -15.96
CA VAL A 512 -15.38 3.32 -17.25
C VAL A 512 -14.24 4.27 -17.54
N GLY A 513 -13.18 3.79 -18.18
CA GLY A 513 -12.01 4.60 -18.42
C GLY A 513 -11.13 4.08 -19.54
N LEU A 514 -10.11 4.87 -19.85
CA LEU A 514 -9.05 4.55 -20.78
C LEU A 514 -7.73 4.56 -20.00
N LYS A 515 -6.85 3.62 -20.34
CA LYS A 515 -5.47 3.59 -19.88
C LYS A 515 -4.55 3.68 -21.07
N LEU A 516 -3.60 4.60 -21.01
CA LEU A 516 -2.56 4.79 -22.00
C LEU A 516 -1.23 4.40 -21.36
N ARG A 517 -0.54 3.39 -21.89
CA ARG A 517 0.79 2.94 -21.45
C ARG A 517 1.83 3.11 -22.55
N ARG A 518 3.09 3.20 -22.16
CA ARG A 518 4.21 3.29 -23.11
C ARG A 518 5.47 2.59 -22.66
#